data_AF-A0ABD4SF32-F1
#
_entry.id   AF-A0ABD4SF32-F1
#
_cell.length_a   1.000
_cell.length_b   1.000
_cell.length_c   1.000
_cell.angle_alpha   90.00
_cell.angle_beta   90.00
_cell.angle_gamma   90.00
#
_symmetry.space_group_name_H-M   'P 1'
#
loop_
_entity.id
_entity.type
_entity.pdbx_description
1 polymer ?
#
loop_
_entity_poly.entity_id
_entity_poly.type
_entity_poly.pdbx_seq_one_letter_code
_entity_poly.pdbx_strand_id
1 'polypeptide(L)' 'MKAFDKLREYYGSKWNQIFKSITTDNGSEFADLSDLEQVSKTIVYYAHPYTSCDKGSVERHNGLIRRY' A
#
# COMPACT_ATOMS: atom_id res chain seq x y z
N MET A 1 0.85 -11.28 -1.75
CA MET A 1 -0.63 -11.22 -1.79
C MET A 1 -1.39 -11.79 -0.59
N LYS A 2 -0.99 -12.93 0.04
CA LYS A 2 -1.75 -13.55 1.16
C LYS A 2 -2.23 -12.62 2.29
N ALA A 3 -1.47 -11.56 2.62
CA ALA A 3 -1.88 -10.57 3.61
C ALA A 3 -3.02 -9.68 3.11
N PHE A 4 -3.00 -9.26 1.85
CA PHE A 4 -4.07 -8.50 1.21
C PHE A 4 -5.34 -9.34 1.08
N ASP A 5 -5.22 -10.63 0.77
CA ASP A 5 -6.37 -11.53 0.71
C ASP A 5 -7.09 -11.61 2.06
N LYS A 6 -6.33 -11.74 3.16
CA LYS A 6 -6.88 -11.70 4.52
C LYS A 6 -7.56 -10.37 4.85
N LEU A 7 -6.96 -9.25 4.47
CA LEU A 7 -7.58 -7.93 4.69
C LEU A 7 -8.86 -7.78 3.85
N ARG A 8 -8.87 -8.28 2.61
CA ARG A 8 -10.04 -8.26 1.76
C ARG A 8 -11.17 -9.12 2.31
N GLU A 9 -10.85 -10.29 2.86
CA GLU A 9 -11.82 -11.14 3.56
C GLU A 9 -12.37 -10.42 4.81
N TYR A 10 -11.49 -9.81 5.60
CA TYR A 10 -11.86 -9.10 6.83
C TYR A 10 -12.77 -7.89 6.57
N TYR A 11 -12.43 -7.05 5.60
CA TYR A 11 -13.20 -5.84 5.29
C TYR A 11 -14.35 -6.10 4.31
N GLY A 12 -14.31 -7.19 3.55
CA GLY A 12 -15.35 -7.63 2.63
C GLY A 12 -15.85 -6.51 1.71
N SER A 13 -17.15 -6.25 1.78
CA SER A 13 -17.81 -5.20 0.98
C SER A 13 -17.34 -3.78 1.29
N LYS A 14 -16.75 -3.54 2.47
CA LYS A 14 -16.24 -2.22 2.89
C LYS A 14 -14.85 -1.90 2.35
N TRP A 15 -14.17 -2.85 1.69
CA TRP A 15 -12.82 -2.64 1.15
C TRP A 15 -12.68 -1.32 0.39
N ASN A 16 -13.52 -1.11 -0.62
CA ASN A 16 -13.48 0.08 -1.49
C ASN A 16 -13.88 1.38 -0.76
N GLN A 17 -14.46 1.29 0.43
CA GLN A 17 -14.78 2.45 1.27
C GLN A 17 -13.57 2.87 2.12
N ILE A 18 -12.76 1.90 2.54
CA ILE A 18 -11.62 2.09 3.43
C ILE A 18 -10.34 2.36 2.64
N PHE A 19 -10.04 1.49 1.67
CA PHE A 19 -8.80 1.57 0.89
C PHE A 19 -9.07 2.28 -0.43
N LYS A 20 -8.85 3.59 -0.45
CA LYS A 20 -8.97 4.43 -1.65
C LYS A 20 -7.74 4.34 -2.54
N SER A 21 -6.57 4.38 -1.91
CA SER A 21 -5.30 4.24 -2.58
C SER A 21 -4.26 3.60 -1.68
N ILE A 22 -3.23 3.03 -2.30
CA ILE A 22 -2.04 2.47 -1.65
C ILE A 22 -0.84 3.16 -2.28
N THR A 23 0.11 3.63 -1.48
CA THR A 23 1.36 4.21 -1.97
C THR A 23 2.53 3.36 -1.51
N THR A 24 3.39 2.95 -2.43
CA THR A 24 4.56 2.12 -2.15
C THR A 24 5.82 2.62 -2.89
N ASP A 25 6.99 2.07 -2.58
CA ASP A 25 8.17 2.23 -3.46
C ASP A 25 8.17 1.15 -4.55
N ASN A 26 9.18 1.22 -5.42
CA ASN A 26 9.42 0.26 -6.48
C ASN A 26 10.11 -1.02 -5.99
N GLY A 27 9.92 -1.42 -4.73
CA GLY A 27 10.37 -2.71 -4.23
C GLY A 27 9.73 -3.85 -5.01
N SER A 28 10.53 -4.85 -5.40
CA SER A 28 10.05 -6.01 -6.18
C SER A 28 8.97 -6.82 -5.45
N GLU A 29 8.96 -6.77 -4.11
CA GLU A 29 7.94 -7.37 -3.26
C GLU A 29 6.54 -6.75 -3.44
N PHE A 30 6.47 -5.57 -4.08
CA PHE A 30 5.24 -4.84 -4.37
C PHE A 30 4.87 -4.83 -5.86
N ALA A 31 5.57 -5.59 -6.70
CA ALA A 31 5.25 -5.69 -8.13
C ALA A 31 3.81 -6.17 -8.36
N ASP A 32 3.38 -7.16 -7.57
CA ASP A 32 2.04 -7.76 -7.63
C ASP A 32 0.92 -6.82 -7.11
N LEU A 33 1.25 -5.65 -6.52
CA LEU A 33 0.20 -4.69 -6.13
C LEU A 33 -0.51 -4.09 -7.34
N SER A 34 0.11 -4.08 -8.52
CA SER A 34 -0.56 -3.66 -9.74
C SER A 34 -1.78 -4.53 -10.07
N ASP A 35 -1.77 -5.81 -9.68
CA ASP A 35 -2.93 -6.70 -9.84
C ASP A 35 -4.10 -6.33 -8.92
N LEU A 36 -3.85 -5.63 -7.80
CA LEU A 36 -4.92 -5.13 -6.91
C LEU A 36 -5.83 -4.12 -7.60
N GLU A 37 -5.31 -3.35 -8.54
CA GLU A 37 -6.10 -2.39 -9.32
C GLU A 37 -7.11 -3.12 -10.24
N GLN A 38 -6.80 -4.37 -10.64
CA GLN A 38 -7.70 -5.17 -11.49
C GLN A 38 -8.85 -5.79 -10.68
N VAL A 39 -8.60 -6.15 -9.41
CA VAL A 39 -9.57 -6.84 -8.55
C VAL A 39 -10.32 -5.91 -7.58
N SER A 40 -9.91 -4.65 -7.46
CA SER A 40 -10.48 -3.66 -6.55
C SER A 40 -10.47 -2.26 -7.16
N LYS A 41 -11.23 -1.32 -6.56
CA LYS A 41 -11.20 0.09 -6.98
C LYS A 41 -10.08 0.90 -6.29
N THR A 42 -9.13 0.21 -5.67
CA THR A 42 -8.03 0.85 -4.94
C THR A 42 -6.91 1.17 -5.92
N ILE A 43 -6.51 2.44 -5.98
CA ILE A 43 -5.45 2.92 -6.89
C ILE A 43 -4.07 2.71 -6.23
N VAL A 44 -3.08 2.23 -6.98
CA VAL A 44 -1.72 2.02 -6.49
C VAL A 44 -0.78 3.08 -7.05
N TYR A 45 -0.12 3.81 -6.17
CA TYR A 45 0.91 4.80 -6.50
C TYR A 45 2.29 4.30 -6.13
N TYR A 46 3.24 4.49 -7.02
CA TYR A 46 4.65 4.16 -6.81
C TYR A 46 5.47 5.44 -6.69
N ALA A 47 6.34 5.51 -5.68
CA ALA A 47 7.26 6.62 -5.50
C ALA A 47 8.26 6.69 -6.66
N HIS A 48 8.67 7.90 -7.03
CA HIS A 48 9.69 8.06 -8.06
C HIS A 48 11.03 7.48 -7.57
N PRO A 49 11.86 6.92 -8.49
CA PRO A 49 13.20 6.45 -8.13
C PRO A 49 13.99 7.54 -7.39
N TYR A 50 14.66 7.14 -6.31
CA TYR A 50 15.49 8.03 -5.47
C TYR A 50 14.74 9.21 -4.82
N THR A 51 13.41 9.16 -4.76
CA THR A 51 12.57 10.25 -4.21
C THR A 51 11.86 9.78 -2.93
N SER A 52 12.62 9.62 -1.85
CA SER A 52 12.08 9.16 -0.54
C SER A 52 11.00 10.09 0.02
N CYS A 53 11.10 11.40 -0.28
CA CYS A 53 10.15 12.40 0.20
C CYS A 53 8.72 12.22 -0.33
N ASP A 54 8.50 11.50 -1.44
CA ASP A 54 7.16 11.12 -1.93
C ASP A 54 6.37 10.32 -0.89
N LYS A 55 7.08 9.68 0.04
CA LYS A 55 6.52 8.89 1.15
C LYS A 55 6.91 9.45 2.53
N GLY A 56 7.21 10.74 2.65
CA GLY A 56 7.76 11.32 3.88
C GLY A 56 6.94 11.03 5.16
N SER A 57 5.60 10.99 5.06
CA SER A 57 4.75 10.61 6.20
C SER A 57 4.92 9.14 6.60
N VAL A 58 5.09 8.23 5.63
CA VAL A 58 5.32 6.80 5.87
C VAL A 58 6.69 6.60 6.52
N GLU A 59 7.72 7.27 6.02
CA GLU A 59 9.08 7.18 6.57
C GLU A 59 9.14 7.68 8.02
N ARG A 60 8.50 8.82 8.31
CA ARG A 60 8.38 9.34 9.67
C ARG A 60 7.67 8.34 10.58
N HIS A 61 6.57 7.75 10.11
CA HIS A 61 5.79 6.80 10.92
C HIS A 61 6.58 5.51 11.19
N ASN A 62 7.27 4.97 10.17
CA ASN A 62 8.16 3.81 10.34
C ASN A 62 9.28 4.10 11.35
N GLY A 63 9.82 5.33 11.35
CA GLY A 63 10.79 5.77 12.36
C GLY A 63 10.23 5.76 13.79
N LEU A 64 8.97 6.16 13.97
CA LEU A 64 8.28 6.08 15.27
C LEU A 64 8.10 4.62 15.72
N ILE A 65 7.63 3.73 14.83
CA ILE A 65 7.42 2.30 15.12
C ILE A 65 8.74 1.59 15.48
N ARG A 66 9.87 1.99 14.89
CA ARG A 66 11.17 1.37 15.22
C ARG A 66 11.75 1.88 16.53
N ARG A 67 11.32 3.07 16.97
CA ARG A 67 11.84 3.73 18.17
C ARG A 67 11.11 3.28 19.44
N TYR A 68 9.83 2.93 19.33
CA TYR A 68 8.94 2.56 20.43
C TYR A 68 8.39 1.15 20.23
#